data_AF-A0A945NWV8-F1
#
_entry.id   AF-A0A945NWV8-F1
#
_cell.length_a   1.000
_cell.length_b   1.000
_cell.length_c   1.000
_cell.angle_alpha   90.00
_cell.angle_beta   90.00
_cell.angle_gamma   90.00
#
_symmetry.space_group_name_H-M   'P 1'
#
loop_
_entity.id
_entity.type
_entity.pdbx_description
1 polymer ?
#
loop_
_entity_poly.entity_id
_entity_poly.type
_entity_poly.pdbx_seq_one_letter_code
_entity_poly.pdbx_strand_id
1 'polypeptide(L)'
;MNKFKLLDIILIIIGIYFLLISDMLGGVVFFMIGLLHLYKAANEERSSSNHKLNLWVGMFLVITTFSWFASQSYIKQSLQKSYEHNESST
;
A
#
# COMPACT_ATOMS: atom_id res chain seq x y z
N MET A 1 6.96 -16.41 22.04
CA MET A 1 7.21 -15.99 20.64
C MET A 1 5.89 -15.84 19.89
N ASN A 2 5.74 -14.80 19.08
CA ASN A 2 4.94 -14.75 17.83
C ASN A 2 3.46 -14.28 17.76
N LYS A 3 2.82 -13.66 18.77
CA LYS A 3 1.47 -13.10 18.53
C LYS A 3 1.45 -11.91 17.56
N PHE A 4 2.47 -11.03 17.64
CA PHE A 4 2.56 -9.85 16.75
C PHE A 4 2.84 -10.21 15.29
N LYS A 5 3.66 -11.23 15.02
CA LYS A 5 3.95 -11.68 13.65
C LYS A 5 2.72 -12.22 12.93
N LEU A 6 1.85 -12.95 13.63
CA LEU A 6 0.65 -13.51 13.04
C LEU A 6 -0.34 -12.41 12.64
N LEU A 7 -0.49 -11.41 13.51
CA LEU A 7 -1.38 -10.28 13.26
C LEU A 7 -0.91 -9.45 12.06
N ASP A 8 0.39 -9.19 11.95
CA ASP A 8 0.99 -8.49 10.80
C ASP A 8 0.76 -9.26 9.49
N ILE A 9 0.91 -10.60 9.49
CA ILE A 9 0.63 -11.44 8.31
C ILE A 9 -0.86 -11.38 7.92
N ILE A 10 -1.76 -11.50 8.89
CA ILE A 10 -3.21 -11.42 8.64
C ILE A 10 -3.57 -10.05 8.06
N LEU A 11 -3.03 -8.97 8.60
CA LEU A 11 -3.23 -7.61 8.10
C LEU A 11 -2.71 -7.42 6.67
N ILE A 12 -1.56 -8.01 6.34
CA ILE A 12 -1.04 -8.02 4.96
C ILE A 12 -1.98 -8.80 4.03
N ILE A 13 -2.45 -9.98 4.42
CA ILE A 13 -3.38 -10.78 3.60
C ILE A 13 -4.68 -10.03 3.35
N ILE A 14 -5.26 -9.44 4.41
CA ILE A 14 -6.49 -8.65 4.32
C ILE A 14 -6.28 -7.46 3.39
N GLY A 15 -5.19 -6.73 3.53
CA GLY A 15 -4.93 -5.59 2.68
C GLY A 15 -4.64 -5.95 1.21
N ILE A 16 -4.01 -7.11 0.93
CA ILE A 16 -3.90 -7.65 -0.44
C ILE A 16 -5.30 -7.91 -1.00
N TYR A 17 -6.17 -8.55 -0.22
CA TYR A 17 -7.55 -8.80 -0.63
C TYR A 17 -8.29 -7.50 -0.97
N PHE A 18 -8.20 -6.48 -0.11
CA PHE A 18 -8.84 -5.19 -0.37
C PHE A 18 -8.24 -4.44 -1.57
N LEU A 19 -6.92 -4.56 -1.79
CA LEU A 19 -6.25 -4.07 -3.01
C LEU A 19 -6.82 -4.72 -4.27
N LEU A 20 -7.03 -6.04 -4.26
CA LEU A 20 -7.57 -6.78 -5.41
C LEU A 20 -9.00 -6.38 -5.77
N ILE A 21 -9.84 -6.07 -4.78
CA ILE A 21 -11.21 -5.58 -5.03
C ILE A 21 -11.28 -4.07 -5.33
N SER A 22 -10.12 -3.42 -5.49
CA SER A 22 -10.00 -1.98 -5.78
C SER A 22 -10.69 -1.05 -4.78
N ASP A 23 -10.80 -1.49 -3.54
CA ASP A 23 -11.32 -0.65 -2.47
C ASP A 23 -10.24 0.33 -2.01
N MET A 24 -10.60 1.63 -1.94
CA MET A 24 -9.71 2.67 -1.41
C MET A 24 -9.29 2.37 0.03
N LEU A 25 -10.15 1.70 0.81
CA LEU A 25 -9.83 1.27 2.17
C LEU A 25 -8.64 0.31 2.22
N GLY A 26 -8.48 -0.55 1.20
CA GLY A 26 -7.34 -1.47 1.10
C GLY A 26 -6.00 -0.75 1.01
N GLY A 27 -5.94 0.25 0.14
CA GLY A 27 -4.76 1.12 0.01
C GLY A 27 -4.45 1.85 1.32
N VAL A 28 -5.45 2.43 1.99
CA VAL A 28 -5.25 3.13 3.27
C VAL A 28 -4.72 2.18 4.35
N VAL A 29 -5.27 0.97 4.47
CA VAL A 29 -4.81 -0.03 5.43
C VAL A 29 -3.36 -0.44 5.15
N PHE A 30 -3.01 -0.70 3.87
CA PHE A 30 -1.64 -1.01 3.46
C PHE A 30 -0.65 0.11 3.79
N PHE A 31 -1.05 1.36 3.56
CA PHE A 31 -0.25 2.52 3.91
C PHE A 31 0.01 2.61 5.42
N MET A 32 -1.04 2.46 6.24
CA MET A 32 -0.94 2.54 7.69
C MET A 32 -0.05 1.42 8.27
N ILE A 33 -0.15 0.19 7.75
CA ILE A 33 0.74 -0.91 8.16
C ILE A 33 2.18 -0.61 7.74
N GLY A 34 2.38 -0.04 6.54
CA GLY A 34 3.69 0.40 6.06
C GLY A 34 4.32 1.45 6.98
N LEU A 35 3.57 2.49 7.34
CA LEU A 35 4.01 3.52 8.30
C LEU A 35 4.32 2.93 9.67
N LEU A 36 3.52 1.99 10.16
CA LEU A 36 3.78 1.33 11.44
C LEU A 36 5.12 0.58 11.43
N HIS A 37 5.45 -0.11 10.33
CA HIS A 37 6.73 -0.81 10.20
C HIS A 37 7.90 0.17 10.07
N LEU A 38 7.74 1.28 9.33
CA LEU A 38 8.74 2.34 9.27
C LEU A 38 8.97 2.99 10.65
N TYR A 39 7.90 3.21 11.42
CA TYR A 39 8.00 3.73 12.78
C TYR A 39 8.71 2.75 13.71
N LYS A 40 8.39 1.44 13.66
CA LYS A 40 9.13 0.42 14.39
C LYS A 40 10.61 0.43 14.02
N ALA A 41 10.94 0.47 12.73
CA ALA A 41 12.32 0.54 12.25
C ALA A 41 13.06 1.78 12.76
N ALA A 42 12.40 2.95 12.80
CA ALA A 42 13.00 4.19 13.28
C ALA A 42 13.36 4.15 14.78
N ASN A 43 12.68 3.32 15.56
CA ASN A 43 12.91 3.17 17.00
C ASN A 43 13.83 1.98 17.36
N GLU A 44 14.21 1.15 16.39
CA GLU A 44 15.11 0.01 16.61
C GLU A 44 16.56 0.38 16.30
N GLU A 45 17.50 -0.27 16.99
CA GLU A 45 18.93 -0.11 16.69
C GLU A 45 19.24 -0.50 15.25
N ARG A 46 20.00 0.33 14.53
CA ARG A 46 20.31 0.13 13.10
C ARG A 46 21.01 -1.20 12.79
N SER A 47 21.78 -1.72 13.74
CA SER A 47 22.50 -3.00 13.62
C SER A 47 21.57 -4.22 13.75
N SER A 48 20.37 -4.04 14.32
CA SER A 48 19.46 -5.14 14.59
C SER A 48 18.82 -5.71 13.32
N SER A 49 18.59 -7.03 13.32
CA SER A 49 17.88 -7.71 12.22
C SER A 49 16.43 -7.21 12.08
N ASN A 50 15.78 -6.89 13.21
CA ASN A 50 14.42 -6.35 13.22
C ASN A 50 14.35 -5.00 12.52
N HIS A 51 15.34 -4.11 12.76
CA HIS A 51 15.38 -2.79 12.11
C HIS A 51 15.36 -2.94 10.59
N LYS A 52 16.22 -3.81 10.05
CA LYS A 52 16.32 -4.06 8.61
C LYS A 52 15.03 -4.64 8.05
N LEU A 53 14.41 -5.60 8.75
CA LEU A 53 13.17 -6.23 8.31
C LEU A 53 12.01 -5.23 8.32
N ASN A 54 11.82 -4.50 9.42
CA ASN A 54 10.78 -3.49 9.56
C ASN A 54 10.97 -2.36 8.52
N LEU A 55 12.21 -1.96 8.25
CA LEU A 55 12.51 -0.95 7.24
C LEU A 55 12.13 -1.44 5.84
N TRP A 56 12.58 -2.63 5.44
CA TRP A 56 12.26 -3.20 4.12
C TRP A 56 10.77 -3.42 3.92
N VAL A 57 10.09 -4.01 4.91
CA VAL A 57 8.64 -4.25 4.85
C VAL A 57 7.88 -2.93 4.78
N GLY A 58 8.23 -1.97 5.64
CA GLY A 58 7.59 -0.65 5.67
C GLY A 58 7.76 0.10 4.35
N MET A 59 8.98 0.13 3.80
CA MET A 59 9.26 0.76 2.50
C MET A 59 8.48 0.09 1.38
N PHE A 60 8.48 -1.25 1.33
CA PHE A 60 7.76 -2.00 0.31
C PHE A 60 6.26 -1.69 0.32
N LEU A 61 5.62 -1.76 1.50
CA LEU A 61 4.18 -1.48 1.64
C LEU A 61 3.82 -0.06 1.21
N VAL A 62 4.61 0.93 1.60
CA VAL A 62 4.38 2.33 1.23
C VAL A 62 4.52 2.54 -0.28
N ILE A 63 5.59 2.02 -0.89
CA ILE A 63 5.83 2.14 -2.34
C ILE A 63 4.72 1.45 -3.15
N THR A 64 4.32 0.24 -2.75
CA THR A 64 3.22 -0.48 -3.40
C THR A 64 1.93 0.31 -3.32
N THR A 65 1.64 0.93 -2.16
CA THR A 65 0.43 1.73 -1.98
C THR A 65 0.40 2.97 -2.87
N PHE A 66 1.51 3.72 -2.93
CA PHE A 66 1.59 4.89 -3.81
C PHE A 66 1.48 4.51 -5.29
N SER A 67 2.14 3.42 -5.69
CA SER A 67 2.05 2.88 -7.05
C SER A 67 0.59 2.51 -7.41
N TRP A 68 -0.14 1.92 -6.48
CA TRP A 68 -1.55 1.58 -6.66
C TRP A 68 -2.42 2.83 -6.86
N PHE A 69 -2.33 3.82 -5.96
CA PHE A 69 -3.09 5.06 -6.10
C PHE A 69 -2.76 5.82 -7.38
N ALA A 70 -1.49 5.85 -7.79
CA ALA A 70 -1.06 6.44 -9.05
C ALA A 70 -1.68 5.70 -10.25
N SER A 71 -1.67 4.37 -10.24
CA SER A 71 -2.26 3.54 -11.29
C SER A 71 -3.77 3.77 -11.42
N GLN A 72 -4.50 3.78 -10.30
CA GLN A 72 -5.93 4.06 -10.28
C GLN A 72 -6.26 5.47 -10.79
N SER A 73 -5.44 6.47 -10.43
CA SER A 73 -5.60 7.84 -10.90
C SER A 73 -5.37 7.95 -12.41
N TYR A 74 -4.34 7.28 -12.93
CA TYR A 74 -4.05 7.23 -14.36
C TYR A 74 -5.18 6.59 -15.16
N ILE A 75 -5.75 5.48 -14.68
CA ILE A 75 -6.89 4.80 -15.32
C ILE A 75 -8.13 5.69 -15.35
N LYS A 76 -8.44 6.38 -14.24
CA LYS A 76 -9.57 7.32 -14.20
C LYS A 76 -9.39 8.48 -15.19
N GLN A 77 -8.19 9.04 -15.25
CA GLN A 77 -7.88 10.14 -16.16
C GLN A 77 -7.95 9.71 -17.63
N SER A 78 -7.46 8.50 -17.97
CA SER A 78 -7.53 8.00 -19.34
C SER A 78 -8.97 7.74 -19.78
N LEU A 79 -9.81 7.17 -18.90
CA LEU A 79 -11.24 6.96 -19.16
C LEU A 79 -11.97 8.30 -19.37
N GLN A 80 -11.77 9.29 -18.50
CA GLN A 80 -12.40 10.60 -18.64
C GLN A 80 -12.05 11.25 -19.98
N LYS A 81 -10.76 11.23 -20.36
CA LYS A 81 -10.31 11.82 -21.62
C LYS A 81 -10.93 11.12 -22.84
N SER A 82 -11.17 9.81 -22.78
CA SER A 82 -11.87 9.08 -23.84
C SER A 82 -13.35 9.48 -23.95
N TYR A 83 -14.04 9.73 -22.84
CA TYR A 83 -15.43 10.20 -22.87
C TYR A 83 -15.55 11.60 -23.48
N GLU A 84 -14.72 12.55 -23.03
CA GLU A 84 -14.73 13.93 -23.55
C GLU A 84 -14.43 13.98 -25.06
N HIS A 85 -13.52 13.11 -25.54
CA HIS A 85 -13.22 13.03 -26.97
C HIS A 85 -14.41 12.51 -27.78
N ASN A 86 -15.11 11.48 -27.29
CA ASN A 86 -16.26 10.90 -27.98
C ASN A 86 -17.47 11.85 -28.02
N GLU A 87 -17.74 12.60 -26.94
CA GLU A 87 -18.82 13.60 -26.93
C GLU A 87 -18.54 14.80 -27.84
N SER A 88 -17.26 15.20 -27.98
CA SER A 88 -16.88 16.29 -28.90
C SER A 88 -16.94 15.92 -30.39
N SER A 89 -17.08 14.62 -30.70
CA SER A 89 -17.07 14.08 -32.06
C SER A 89 -18.48 13.75 -32.60
N THR A 90 -19.52 13.92 -31.79
CA THR A 90 -20.94 13.77 -32.14
C THR A 90 -21.63 15.13 -32.24
#